data_AF-A0A7X3CQH3-F1
#
_entry.id   AF-A0A7X3CQH3-F1
#
_cell.length_a   1.000
_cell.length_b   1.000
_cell.length_c   1.000
_cell.angle_alpha   90.00
_cell.angle_beta   90.00
_cell.angle_gamma   90.00
#
_symmetry.space_group_name_H-M   'P 1'
#
loop_
_entity.id
_entity.type
_entity.pdbx_description
1 polymer ?
#
loop_
_entity_poly.entity_id
_entity_poly.type
_entity_poly.pdbx_seq_one_letter_code
_entity_poly.pdbx_strand_id
1 'polypeptide(L)'
;MNLRWTSVAWSVVYLLLLLSFATPFSFITIFVLLLPGVILYATLSVRAFALHIAIVWIAAALLLSNPVIILLAVFFMVPALVMGHFYKTRASALKVVVMGTGTLLLEFLLAFLAVTVIYDFSLASSIEETLNTMMSLMQNMADNELIASDLVWSPEMAQQLSSLAARMTPFTMIMCSFLLAAVTHLIARPTLNSLGHSVRSFPPLRDWRLPRALIWYYLATVLIMLFGSAAVMDSFVGTVLLNLSPLLNFLFMIQAASFFFFLAYQKKWNPAIPVLLIIAMLFIPPLKIVGILDIAMPLREMITRSRR
;
A
#
# COMPACT_ATOMS: atom_id res chain seq x y z
N MET A 1 6.51 -17.79 31.47
CA MET A 1 6.59 -19.01 30.63
C MET A 1 5.90 -18.89 29.26
N ASN A 2 5.01 -17.91 29.01
CA ASN A 2 4.20 -17.86 27.77
C ASN A 2 4.93 -17.33 26.51
N LEU A 3 5.99 -16.52 26.65
CA LEU A 3 6.68 -15.92 25.49
C LEU A 3 7.47 -16.91 24.62
N ARG A 4 7.92 -18.04 25.18
CA ARG A 4 8.70 -19.03 24.42
C ARG A 4 7.85 -19.72 23.37
N TRP A 5 6.65 -20.18 23.74
CA TRP A 5 5.73 -20.84 22.81
C TRP A 5 5.19 -19.89 21.72
N THR A 6 4.92 -18.63 22.07
CA THR A 6 4.45 -17.65 21.09
C THR A 6 5.52 -17.31 20.05
N SER A 7 6.80 -17.22 20.44
CA SER A 7 7.90 -16.97 19.50
C SER A 7 8.10 -18.11 18.50
N VAL A 8 7.98 -19.37 18.95
CA VAL A 8 8.05 -20.54 18.06
C VAL A 8 6.85 -20.55 17.12
N ALA A 9 5.64 -20.27 17.62
CA ALA A 9 4.44 -20.18 16.78
C ALA A 9 4.60 -19.14 15.66
N TRP A 10 5.12 -17.95 15.97
CA TRP A 10 5.38 -16.92 14.94
C TRP A 10 6.46 -17.33 13.94
N SER A 11 7.43 -18.15 14.34
CA SER A 11 8.42 -18.71 13.41
C SER A 11 7.81 -19.74 12.47
N VAL A 12 6.91 -20.58 12.99
CA VAL A 12 6.13 -21.52 12.17
C VAL A 12 5.22 -20.76 11.21
N VAL A 13 4.51 -19.73 11.68
CA VAL A 13 3.71 -18.85 10.81
C VAL A 13 4.59 -18.24 9.72
N TYR A 14 5.79 -17.76 10.06
CA TYR A 14 6.70 -17.20 9.06
C TYR A 14 7.10 -18.24 8.00
N LEU A 15 7.47 -19.45 8.44
CA LEU A 15 7.79 -20.53 7.52
C LEU A 15 6.60 -20.88 6.62
N LEU A 16 5.39 -21.00 7.17
CA LEU A 16 4.18 -21.28 6.39
C LEU A 16 3.88 -20.18 5.36
N LEU A 17 4.10 -18.90 5.70
CA LEU A 17 3.98 -17.80 4.75
C LEU A 17 5.05 -17.85 3.65
N LEU A 18 6.27 -18.31 3.95
CA LEU A 18 7.26 -18.54 2.89
C LEU A 18 6.86 -19.70 1.98
N LEU A 19 6.34 -20.79 2.56
CA LEU A 19 5.87 -21.95 1.81
C LEU A 19 4.63 -21.64 0.94
N SER A 20 3.75 -20.72 1.36
CA SER A 20 2.56 -20.35 0.59
C SER A 20 2.87 -19.62 -0.72
N PHE A 21 4.09 -19.12 -0.93
CA PHE A 21 4.51 -18.62 -2.25
C PHE A 21 4.55 -19.70 -3.33
N ALA A 22 4.68 -20.98 -2.96
CA ALA A 22 4.55 -22.10 -3.90
C ALA A 22 3.09 -22.41 -4.28
N THR A 23 2.12 -21.68 -3.71
CA THR A 23 0.69 -21.90 -3.91
C THR A 23 0.02 -20.66 -4.53
N PRO A 24 -1.22 -20.77 -5.04
CA PRO A 24 -1.98 -19.61 -5.52
C PRO A 24 -2.28 -18.54 -4.46
N PHE A 25 -2.04 -18.83 -3.17
CA PHE A 25 -2.28 -17.89 -2.06
C PHE A 25 -1.17 -16.83 -1.88
N SER A 26 -0.19 -16.77 -2.79
CA SER A 26 0.91 -15.80 -2.76
C SER A 26 0.45 -14.34 -2.69
N PHE A 27 -0.68 -14.00 -3.33
CA PHE A 27 -1.27 -12.66 -3.30
C PHE A 27 -1.69 -12.21 -1.90
N ILE A 28 -2.24 -13.12 -1.08
CA ILE A 28 -2.61 -12.80 0.31
C ILE A 28 -1.37 -12.76 1.18
N THR A 29 -0.45 -13.68 0.93
CA THR A 29 0.81 -13.85 1.65
C THR A 29 1.61 -12.56 1.71
N ILE A 30 1.71 -11.83 0.58
CA ILE A 30 2.52 -10.62 0.48
C ILE A 30 2.10 -9.52 1.48
N PHE A 31 0.79 -9.42 1.79
CA PHE A 31 0.26 -8.41 2.70
C PHE A 31 0.58 -8.68 4.17
N VAL A 32 0.87 -9.93 4.52
CA VAL A 32 1.11 -10.36 5.91
C VAL A 32 2.54 -10.83 6.14
N LEU A 33 3.39 -10.87 5.11
CA LEU A 33 4.75 -11.43 5.21
C LEU A 33 5.67 -10.66 6.16
N LEU A 34 5.50 -9.34 6.30
CA LEU A 34 6.28 -8.55 7.26
C LEU A 34 5.94 -8.92 8.71
N LEU A 35 4.70 -9.38 8.96
CA LEU A 35 4.14 -9.49 10.30
C LEU A 35 4.97 -10.39 11.22
N PRO A 36 5.34 -11.63 10.85
CA PRO A 36 6.14 -12.47 11.75
C PRO A 36 7.49 -11.85 12.09
N GLY A 37 8.18 -11.26 11.12
CA GLY A 37 9.45 -10.57 11.34
C GLY A 37 9.31 -9.41 12.32
N VAL A 38 8.27 -8.58 12.14
CA VAL A 38 7.95 -7.46 13.04
C VAL A 38 7.68 -7.95 14.46
N ILE A 39 6.84 -8.97 14.62
CA ILE A 39 6.47 -9.50 15.94
C ILE A 39 7.69 -10.12 16.64
N LEU A 40 8.44 -10.97 15.94
CA LEU A 40 9.63 -11.62 16.48
C LEU A 40 10.69 -10.58 16.89
N TYR A 41 10.94 -9.56 16.07
CA TYR A 41 11.93 -8.53 16.41
C TYR A 41 11.49 -7.65 17.59
N ALA A 42 10.21 -7.27 17.62
CA ALA A 42 9.66 -6.43 18.69
C ALA A 42 9.65 -7.12 20.05
N THR A 43 9.54 -8.45 20.08
CA THR A 43 9.36 -9.25 21.31
C THR A 43 10.63 -9.95 21.80
N LEU A 44 11.57 -10.28 20.92
CA LEU A 44 12.78 -11.04 21.26
C LEU A 44 14.02 -10.15 21.46
N SER A 45 15.06 -10.74 22.07
CA SER A 45 16.42 -10.17 22.00
C SER A 45 16.98 -10.35 20.58
N VAL A 46 17.95 -9.52 20.18
CA VAL A 46 18.52 -9.57 18.81
C VAL A 46 19.11 -10.96 18.50
N ARG A 47 19.77 -11.59 19.48
CA ARG A 47 20.34 -12.95 19.33
C ARG A 47 19.26 -14.00 19.13
N ALA A 48 18.20 -13.97 19.94
CA ALA A 48 17.09 -14.91 19.79
C ALA A 48 16.36 -14.71 18.46
N PHE A 49 16.06 -13.46 18.09
CA PHE A 49 15.49 -13.12 16.80
C PHE A 49 16.32 -13.69 15.64
N ALA A 50 17.64 -13.45 15.61
CA ALA A 50 18.51 -13.94 14.56
C ALA A 50 18.48 -15.47 14.45
N LEU A 51 18.45 -16.19 15.58
CA LEU A 51 18.32 -17.64 15.61
C LEU A 51 17.00 -18.12 14.98
N HIS A 52 15.87 -17.50 15.34
CA HIS A 52 14.56 -17.84 14.79
C HIS A 52 14.53 -17.59 13.27
N ILE A 53 15.02 -16.45 12.80
CA ILE A 53 15.07 -16.15 11.36
C ILE A 53 15.97 -17.12 10.61
N ALA A 54 17.16 -17.43 11.13
CA ALA A 54 18.07 -18.39 10.52
C ALA A 54 17.44 -19.78 10.36
N ILE A 55 16.79 -20.29 11.41
CA ILE A 55 16.09 -21.58 11.36
C ILE A 55 14.99 -21.56 10.29
N VAL A 56 14.16 -20.51 10.25
CA VAL A 56 13.08 -20.39 9.27
C VAL A 56 13.62 -20.33 7.85
N TRP A 57 14.67 -19.55 7.59
CA TRP A 57 15.24 -19.41 6.26
C TRP A 57 15.95 -20.68 5.79
N ILE A 58 16.68 -21.38 6.67
CA ILE A 58 17.28 -22.68 6.34
C ILE A 58 16.19 -23.69 6.00
N ALA A 59 15.13 -23.76 6.82
CA ALA A 59 14.00 -24.66 6.55
C ALA A 59 13.31 -24.32 5.22
N ALA A 60 13.04 -23.04 4.95
CA ALA A 60 12.44 -22.60 3.70
C ALA A 60 13.32 -22.94 2.48
N ALA A 61 14.65 -22.72 2.59
CA ALA A 61 15.59 -23.03 1.53
C ALA A 61 15.62 -24.54 1.20
N LEU A 62 15.63 -25.39 2.22
CA LEU A 62 15.62 -26.85 2.06
C LEU A 62 14.30 -27.37 1.46
N LEU A 63 13.16 -26.83 1.91
CA LEU A 63 11.84 -27.31 1.49
C LEU A 63 11.43 -26.84 0.09
N LEU A 64 11.78 -25.60 -0.26
CA LEU A 64 11.34 -24.99 -1.52
C LEU A 64 12.37 -25.12 -2.64
N SER A 65 13.65 -25.30 -2.30
CA SER A 65 14.76 -25.35 -3.26
C SER A 65 14.77 -24.21 -4.29
N ASN A 66 14.19 -23.05 -3.93
CA ASN A 66 14.07 -21.88 -4.78
C ASN A 66 14.75 -20.66 -4.13
N PRO A 67 15.90 -20.19 -4.65
CA PRO A 67 16.64 -19.07 -4.06
C PRO A 67 15.88 -17.74 -4.10
N VAL A 68 14.91 -17.57 -5.02
CA VAL A 68 14.09 -16.36 -5.14
C VAL A 68 13.27 -16.11 -3.87
N ILE A 69 12.79 -17.17 -3.21
CA ILE A 69 11.99 -17.04 -1.98
C ILE A 69 12.85 -16.51 -0.83
N ILE A 70 14.14 -16.89 -0.78
CA ILE A 70 15.07 -16.35 0.22
C ILE A 70 15.38 -14.89 -0.06
N LEU A 71 15.58 -14.50 -1.32
CA LEU A 71 15.74 -13.10 -1.71
C LEU A 71 14.52 -12.26 -1.29
N LEU A 72 13.31 -12.80 -1.52
CA LEU A 72 12.06 -12.17 -1.09
C LEU A 72 11.99 -12.06 0.44
N ALA A 73 12.37 -13.12 1.16
CA ALA A 73 12.42 -13.12 2.62
C ALA A 73 13.37 -12.05 3.16
N VAL A 74 14.53 -11.86 2.53
CA VAL A 74 15.50 -10.81 2.84
C VAL A 74 14.89 -9.43 2.61
N PHE A 75 14.29 -9.20 1.43
CA PHE A 75 13.63 -7.93 1.08
C PHE A 75 12.59 -7.54 2.15
N PHE A 76 11.69 -8.45 2.51
CA PHE A 76 10.65 -8.15 3.51
C PHE A 76 11.16 -8.09 4.95
N MET A 77 12.37 -8.57 5.24
CA MET A 77 12.94 -8.52 6.57
C MET A 77 13.39 -7.12 6.98
N VAL A 78 13.96 -6.34 6.07
CA VAL A 78 14.44 -4.98 6.38
C VAL A 78 13.33 -4.06 6.92
N PRO A 79 12.15 -3.92 6.28
CA PRO A 79 11.08 -3.09 6.80
C PRO A 79 10.48 -3.71 8.06
N ALA A 80 10.49 -5.04 8.20
CA ALA A 80 10.06 -5.72 9.41
C ALA A 80 10.95 -5.37 10.62
N LEU A 81 12.28 -5.30 10.42
CA LEU A 81 13.24 -4.83 11.43
C LEU A 81 12.99 -3.37 11.80
N VAL A 82 12.80 -2.48 10.81
CA VAL A 82 12.56 -1.05 11.03
C VAL A 82 11.27 -0.83 11.84
N MET A 83 10.15 -1.41 11.40
CA MET A 83 8.88 -1.31 12.11
C MET A 83 8.97 -1.95 13.51
N GLY A 84 9.56 -3.14 13.61
CA GLY A 84 9.81 -3.83 14.88
C GLY A 84 10.62 -2.99 15.87
N HIS A 85 11.65 -2.29 15.39
CA HIS A 85 12.46 -1.38 16.20
C HIS A 85 11.64 -0.20 16.73
N PHE A 86 10.80 0.41 15.90
CA PHE A 86 9.91 1.49 16.35
C PHE A 86 8.83 1.02 17.33
N TYR A 87 8.36 -0.22 17.23
CA TYR A 87 7.51 -0.81 18.27
C TYR A 87 8.27 -1.02 19.59
N LYS A 88 9.48 -1.57 19.52
CA LYS A 88 10.33 -1.83 20.69
C LYS A 88 10.69 -0.55 21.45
N THR A 89 10.88 0.54 20.72
CA THR A 89 11.14 1.89 21.27
C THR A 89 9.87 2.70 21.60
N ARG A 90 8.68 2.09 21.49
CA ARG A 90 7.38 2.69 21.81
C ARG A 90 7.07 3.99 21.05
N ALA A 91 7.47 4.04 19.77
CA ALA A 91 7.14 5.16 18.88
C ALA A 91 5.62 5.31 18.66
N SER A 92 5.20 6.47 18.13
CA SER A 92 3.81 6.68 17.74
C SER A 92 3.43 5.79 16.54
N ALA A 93 2.14 5.44 16.43
CA ALA A 93 1.62 4.65 15.32
C ALA A 93 1.95 5.24 13.95
N LEU A 94 1.80 6.57 13.82
CA LEU A 94 2.15 7.29 12.60
C LEU A 94 3.64 7.13 12.25
N LYS A 95 4.54 7.24 13.22
CA LYS A 95 5.97 7.08 12.98
C LYS A 95 6.30 5.66 12.50
N VAL A 96 5.68 4.64 13.09
CA VAL A 96 5.87 3.24 12.66
C VAL A 96 5.45 3.05 11.19
N VAL A 97 4.25 3.51 10.82
CA VAL A 97 3.73 3.35 9.46
C VAL A 97 4.54 4.16 8.45
N VAL A 98 4.89 5.42 8.76
CA VAL A 98 5.70 6.27 7.88
C VAL A 98 7.08 5.69 7.65
N MET A 99 7.75 5.21 8.70
CA MET A 99 9.09 4.60 8.58
C MET A 99 9.05 3.27 7.83
N GLY A 100 8.01 2.44 8.05
CA GLY A 100 7.79 1.22 7.28
C GLY A 100 7.53 1.51 5.80
N THR A 101 6.66 2.49 5.51
CA THR A 101 6.37 2.95 4.15
C THR A 101 7.63 3.47 3.46
N GLY A 102 8.41 4.31 4.13
CA GLY A 102 9.64 4.87 3.58
C GLY A 102 10.71 3.81 3.32
N THR A 103 10.82 2.80 4.19
CA THR A 103 11.76 1.67 4.01
C THR A 103 11.36 0.83 2.80
N LEU A 104 10.10 0.41 2.72
CA LEU A 104 9.57 -0.35 1.58
C LEU A 104 9.72 0.43 0.26
N LEU A 105 9.41 1.73 0.28
CA LEU A 105 9.54 2.57 -0.92
C LEU A 105 10.99 2.65 -1.38
N LEU A 106 11.93 2.85 -0.44
CA LEU A 106 13.35 2.86 -0.75
C LEU A 106 13.80 1.52 -1.33
N GLU A 107 13.38 0.40 -0.75
CA GLU A 107 13.70 -0.92 -1.27
C GLU A 107 13.11 -1.19 -2.65
N PHE A 108 11.86 -0.81 -2.88
CA PHE A 108 11.26 -0.91 -4.22
C PHE A 108 12.03 -0.07 -5.23
N LEU A 109 12.43 1.16 -4.87
CA LEU A 109 13.22 2.03 -5.75
C LEU A 109 14.59 1.43 -6.05
N LEU A 110 15.28 0.89 -5.04
CA LEU A 110 16.59 0.24 -5.21
C LEU A 110 16.48 -1.05 -6.04
N ALA A 111 15.46 -1.87 -5.78
CA ALA A 111 15.22 -3.09 -6.55
C ALA A 111 14.87 -2.77 -8.01
N PHE A 112 14.00 -1.78 -8.23
CA PHE A 112 13.64 -1.34 -9.59
C PHE A 112 14.86 -0.79 -10.34
N LEU A 113 15.63 0.09 -9.69
CA LEU A 113 16.87 0.61 -10.26
C LEU A 113 17.88 -0.49 -10.58
N ALA A 114 18.07 -1.44 -9.67
CA ALA A 114 18.98 -2.57 -9.87
C ALA A 114 18.56 -3.41 -11.09
N VAL A 115 17.27 -3.72 -11.21
CA VAL A 115 16.77 -4.52 -12.34
C VAL A 115 16.93 -3.76 -13.66
N THR A 116 16.57 -2.48 -13.69
CA THR A 116 16.73 -1.63 -14.89
C THR A 116 18.19 -1.48 -15.32
N VAL A 117 19.11 -1.24 -14.39
CA VAL A 117 20.53 -0.98 -14.75
C VAL A 117 21.30 -2.26 -15.04
N ILE A 118 21.06 -3.34 -14.29
CA ILE A 118 21.84 -4.59 -14.43
C ILE A 118 21.35 -5.41 -15.62
N TYR A 119 20.04 -5.43 -15.88
CA TYR A 119 19.43 -6.30 -16.89
C TYR A 119 18.89 -5.53 -18.11
N ASP A 120 19.16 -4.23 -18.20
CA ASP A 120 18.59 -3.34 -19.24
C ASP A 120 17.05 -3.45 -19.31
N PHE A 121 16.42 -3.61 -18.15
CA PHE A 121 15.00 -3.90 -18.05
C PHE A 121 14.15 -2.65 -18.31
N SER A 122 13.31 -2.74 -19.34
CA SER A 122 12.25 -1.78 -19.61
C SER A 122 10.90 -2.33 -19.15
N LEU A 123 10.30 -1.64 -18.18
CA LEU A 123 8.98 -2.02 -17.67
C LEU A 123 7.90 -1.85 -18.75
N ALA A 124 7.98 -0.79 -19.56
CA ALA A 124 7.01 -0.53 -20.61
C ALA A 124 7.01 -1.65 -21.66
N SER A 125 8.19 -2.07 -22.13
CA SER A 125 8.27 -3.16 -23.11
C SER A 125 7.80 -4.49 -22.52
N SER A 126 8.13 -4.76 -21.26
CA SER A 126 7.71 -6.00 -20.58
C SER A 126 6.20 -6.09 -20.41
N ILE A 127 5.54 -4.97 -20.08
CA ILE A 127 4.08 -4.90 -20.00
C ILE A 127 3.48 -5.05 -21.38
N GLU A 128 4.04 -4.39 -22.40
CA GLU A 128 3.57 -4.48 -23.78
C GLU A 128 3.64 -5.92 -24.32
N GLU A 129 4.77 -6.61 -24.13
CA GLU A 129 4.95 -8.02 -24.49
C GLU A 129 3.92 -8.91 -23.78
N THR A 130 3.65 -8.64 -22.50
CA THR A 130 2.64 -9.38 -21.74
C THR A 130 1.24 -9.16 -22.30
N LEU A 131 0.89 -7.90 -22.61
CA LEU A 131 -0.41 -7.55 -23.21
C LEU A 131 -0.57 -8.18 -24.59
N ASN A 132 0.47 -8.15 -25.43
CA ASN A 132 0.49 -8.78 -26.74
C ASN A 132 0.37 -10.31 -26.65
N THR A 133 1.00 -10.93 -25.65
CA THR A 133 0.85 -12.37 -25.37
C THR A 133 -0.56 -12.70 -24.94
N MET A 134 -1.19 -11.89 -24.09
CA MET A 134 -2.60 -12.10 -23.72
C MET A 134 -3.52 -11.92 -24.92
N MET A 135 -3.24 -10.97 -25.81
CA MET A 135 -3.97 -10.77 -27.05
C MET A 135 -3.93 -12.01 -27.94
N SER A 136 -2.75 -12.57 -28.17
CA SER A 136 -2.62 -13.76 -29.02
C SER A 136 -3.37 -14.96 -28.44
N LEU A 137 -3.36 -15.13 -27.12
CA LEU A 137 -4.16 -16.16 -26.44
C LEU A 137 -5.67 -15.94 -26.63
N MET A 138 -6.15 -14.70 -26.50
CA MET A 138 -7.56 -14.36 -26.71
C MET A 138 -8.01 -14.56 -28.17
N GLN A 139 -7.19 -14.18 -29.15
CA GLN A 139 -7.46 -14.41 -30.56
C GLN A 139 -7.57 -15.91 -30.86
N ASN A 140 -6.62 -16.71 -30.37
CA ASN A 140 -6.68 -18.16 -30.50
C ASN A 140 -7.97 -18.75 -29.89
N MET A 141 -8.49 -18.19 -28.79
CA MET A 141 -9.75 -18.66 -28.20
C MET A 141 -10.99 -18.21 -28.98
N ALA A 142 -10.94 -17.02 -29.57
CA ALA A 142 -12.01 -16.47 -30.41
C ALA A 142 -12.14 -17.25 -31.73
N ASP A 143 -11.01 -17.59 -32.35
CA ASP A 143 -10.95 -18.43 -33.56
C ASP A 143 -11.49 -19.85 -33.30
N ASN A 144 -11.48 -20.29 -32.04
CA ASN A 144 -12.07 -21.56 -31.59
C ASN A 144 -13.54 -21.42 -31.12
N GLU A 145 -14.20 -20.29 -31.39
CA GLU A 145 -15.60 -19.97 -31.00
C GLU A 145 -15.90 -20.07 -29.49
N LEU A 146 -14.88 -20.10 -28.63
CA LEU A 146 -15.05 -20.24 -27.18
C LEU A 146 -15.52 -18.93 -26.52
N ILE A 147 -15.31 -17.78 -27.18
CA ILE A 147 -15.65 -16.44 -26.69
C ILE A 147 -16.05 -15.55 -27.87
N ALA A 148 -17.14 -14.78 -27.72
CA ALA A 148 -17.47 -13.71 -28.66
C ALA A 148 -16.47 -12.56 -28.51
N SER A 149 -15.61 -12.34 -29.52
CA SER A 149 -14.55 -11.32 -29.45
C SER A 149 -15.00 -9.97 -30.03
N ASP A 150 -15.86 -9.25 -29.32
CA ASP A 150 -16.21 -7.86 -29.67
C ASP A 150 -15.18 -6.83 -29.16
N LEU A 151 -14.16 -7.27 -28.41
CA LEU A 151 -13.08 -6.40 -27.94
C LEU A 151 -11.96 -6.34 -28.99
N VAL A 152 -12.01 -5.31 -29.85
CA VAL A 152 -10.91 -4.97 -30.76
C VAL A 152 -9.79 -4.30 -29.96
N TRP A 153 -8.86 -5.10 -29.43
CA TRP A 153 -7.59 -4.61 -28.89
C TRP A 153 -6.56 -4.45 -30.00
N SER A 154 -6.04 -3.23 -30.21
CA SER A 154 -4.99 -2.95 -31.20
C SER A 154 -3.59 -2.90 -30.57
N PRO A 155 -2.51 -3.16 -31.32
CA PRO A 155 -1.14 -2.98 -30.85
C PRO A 155 -0.86 -1.56 -30.33
N GLU A 156 -1.44 -0.54 -30.96
CA GLU A 156 -1.33 0.85 -30.51
C GLU A 156 -1.95 1.05 -29.12
N MET A 157 -3.08 0.37 -28.84
CA MET A 157 -3.70 0.40 -27.52
C MET A 157 -2.83 -0.29 -26.46
N ALA A 158 -2.17 -1.42 -26.82
CA ALA A 158 -1.21 -2.09 -25.94
C ALA A 158 -0.03 -1.18 -25.58
N GLN A 159 0.50 -0.45 -26.57
CA GLN A 159 1.60 0.51 -26.37
C GLN A 159 1.18 1.72 -25.51
N GLN A 160 -0.03 2.26 -25.71
CA GLN A 160 -0.55 3.35 -24.88
C GLN A 160 -0.76 2.91 -23.43
N LEU A 161 -1.26 1.70 -23.21
CA LEU A 161 -1.47 1.18 -21.86
C LEU A 161 -0.17 0.79 -21.17
N SER A 162 0.79 0.21 -21.89
CA SER A 162 2.10 -0.14 -21.34
C SER A 162 2.88 1.12 -20.92
N SER A 163 2.87 2.16 -21.76
CA SER A 163 3.48 3.45 -21.44
C SER A 163 2.80 4.15 -20.26
N LEU A 164 1.46 4.15 -20.20
CA LEU A 164 0.73 4.68 -19.06
C LEU A 164 1.03 3.91 -17.76
N ALA A 165 1.03 2.58 -17.81
CA ALA A 165 1.33 1.74 -16.66
C ALA A 165 2.75 1.97 -16.13
N ALA A 166 3.74 2.09 -17.03
CA ALA A 166 5.11 2.43 -16.66
C ALA A 166 5.22 3.85 -16.07
N ARG A 167 4.46 4.82 -16.58
CA ARG A 167 4.44 6.18 -16.02
C ARG A 167 3.78 6.24 -14.64
N MET A 168 2.85 5.33 -14.33
CA MET A 168 2.19 5.24 -13.02
C MET A 168 2.97 4.42 -11.97
N THR A 169 4.13 3.87 -12.34
CA THR A 169 4.97 3.09 -11.42
C THR A 169 5.29 3.80 -10.09
N PRO A 170 5.66 5.11 -10.07
CA PRO A 170 5.92 5.80 -8.80
C PRO A 170 4.73 5.79 -7.83
N PHE A 171 3.52 6.06 -8.33
CA PHE A 171 2.28 6.00 -7.57
C PHE A 171 2.07 4.60 -6.99
N THR A 172 2.18 3.57 -7.84
CA THR A 172 2.00 2.18 -7.43
C THR A 172 3.00 1.79 -6.33
N MET A 173 4.28 2.16 -6.46
CA MET A 173 5.29 1.87 -5.43
C MET A 173 4.97 2.56 -4.10
N ILE A 174 4.57 3.84 -4.12
CA ILE A 174 4.17 4.58 -2.92
C ILE A 174 2.95 3.92 -2.26
N MET A 175 1.93 3.60 -3.05
CA MET A 175 0.69 3.02 -2.54
C MET A 175 0.89 1.61 -2.00
N CYS A 176 1.64 0.74 -2.70
CA CYS A 176 1.98 -0.60 -2.23
C CYS A 176 2.78 -0.52 -0.92
N SER A 177 3.79 0.35 -0.86
CA SER A 177 4.57 0.56 0.37
C SER A 177 3.71 0.98 1.54
N PHE A 178 2.82 1.95 1.32
CA PHE A 178 1.88 2.43 2.33
C PHE A 178 0.93 1.33 2.77
N LEU A 179 0.32 0.59 1.84
CA LEU A 179 -0.64 -0.48 2.13
C LEU A 179 0.01 -1.60 2.92
N LEU A 180 1.19 -2.07 2.53
CA LEU A 180 1.92 -3.11 3.24
C LEU A 180 2.28 -2.68 4.67
N ALA A 181 2.79 -1.46 4.86
CA ALA A 181 3.10 -0.93 6.19
C ALA A 181 1.84 -0.71 7.04
N ALA A 182 0.75 -0.20 6.44
CA ALA A 182 -0.51 0.06 7.14
C ALA A 182 -1.21 -1.24 7.57
N VAL A 183 -1.29 -2.24 6.69
CA VAL A 183 -1.84 -3.56 7.00
C VAL A 183 -0.99 -4.25 8.07
N THR A 184 0.33 -4.20 7.93
CA THR A 184 1.24 -4.73 8.95
C THR A 184 1.00 -4.06 10.29
N HIS A 185 0.84 -2.74 10.34
CA HIS A 185 0.55 -2.05 11.60
C HIS A 185 -0.83 -2.41 12.18
N LEU A 186 -1.85 -2.50 11.33
CA LEU A 186 -3.22 -2.83 11.70
C LEU A 186 -3.28 -4.18 12.43
N ILE A 187 -2.50 -5.17 11.98
CA ILE A 187 -2.45 -6.50 12.58
C ILE A 187 -1.43 -6.57 13.71
N ALA A 188 -0.22 -6.01 13.54
CA ALA A 188 0.84 -6.09 14.54
C ALA A 188 0.47 -5.41 15.85
N ARG A 189 -0.26 -4.28 15.81
CA ARG A 189 -0.64 -3.56 17.03
C ARG A 189 -1.49 -4.42 18.00
N PRO A 190 -2.67 -4.95 17.63
CA PRO A 190 -3.46 -5.77 18.55
C PRO A 190 -2.71 -7.03 18.98
N THR A 191 -1.92 -7.65 18.09
CA THR A 191 -1.07 -8.80 18.42
C THR A 191 -0.01 -8.47 19.47
N LEU A 192 0.72 -7.37 19.33
CA LEU A 192 1.74 -6.97 20.32
C LEU A 192 1.10 -6.60 21.66
N ASN A 193 -0.05 -5.92 21.65
CA ASN A 193 -0.80 -5.61 22.86
C ASN A 193 -1.26 -6.88 23.59
N SER A 194 -1.74 -7.91 22.86
CA SER A 194 -2.14 -9.18 23.48
C SER A 194 -0.95 -9.97 24.05
N LEU A 195 0.25 -9.74 23.52
CA LEU A 195 1.51 -10.28 24.05
C LEU A 195 2.08 -9.46 25.23
N GLY A 196 1.38 -8.43 25.69
CA GLY A 196 1.80 -7.57 26.82
C GLY A 196 2.72 -6.42 26.44
N HIS A 197 2.95 -6.17 25.15
CA HIS A 197 3.74 -5.04 24.67
C HIS A 197 2.81 -3.86 24.34
N SER A 198 2.86 -2.80 25.14
CA SER A 198 2.04 -1.60 24.92
C SER A 198 2.47 -0.88 23.63
N VAL A 199 1.57 -0.90 22.63
CA VAL A 199 1.74 -0.20 21.36
C VAL A 199 0.75 0.96 21.25
N ARG A 200 1.28 2.17 21.02
CA ARG A 200 0.48 3.39 20.84
C ARG A 200 -0.45 3.25 19.64
N SER A 201 -1.71 3.64 19.79
CA SER A 201 -2.68 3.69 18.69
C SER A 201 -2.55 4.97 17.88
N PHE A 202 -3.13 4.97 16.68
CA PHE A 202 -3.52 6.21 16.03
C PHE A 202 -4.56 6.96 16.88
N PRO A 203 -4.61 8.30 16.78
CA PRO A 203 -5.80 9.03 17.23
C PRO A 203 -7.03 8.54 16.46
N PRO A 204 -8.24 8.69 17.01
CA PRO A 204 -9.47 8.36 16.31
C PRO A 204 -9.53 9.01 14.93
N LEU A 205 -10.04 8.30 13.92
CA LEU A 205 -10.09 8.80 12.54
C LEU A 205 -10.82 10.14 12.42
N ARG A 206 -11.85 10.39 13.25
CA ARG A 206 -12.55 11.67 13.34
C ARG A 206 -11.66 12.87 13.68
N ASP A 207 -10.49 12.67 14.27
CA ASP A 207 -9.59 13.74 14.71
C ASP A 207 -8.48 14.00 13.69
N TRP A 208 -8.41 13.22 12.61
CA TRP A 208 -7.39 13.37 11.57
C TRP A 208 -7.64 14.67 10.78
N ARG A 209 -6.58 15.44 10.59
CA ARG A 209 -6.61 16.66 9.79
C ARG A 209 -5.35 16.73 8.93
N LEU A 210 -5.55 16.76 7.62
CA LEU A 210 -4.46 16.94 6.67
C LEU A 210 -4.04 18.42 6.57
N PRO A 211 -2.79 18.69 6.15
CA PRO A 211 -2.29 20.06 5.98
C PRO A 211 -3.05 20.83 4.90
N ARG A 212 -3.37 22.10 5.17
CA ARG A 212 -4.02 23.00 4.20
C ARG A 212 -3.24 23.18 2.90
N ALA A 213 -1.92 23.02 2.95
CA ALA A 213 -1.05 23.09 1.78
C ALA A 213 -1.44 22.10 0.66
N LEU A 214 -2.08 20.96 0.99
CA LEU A 214 -2.53 19.98 -0.01
C LEU A 214 -3.52 20.56 -1.02
N ILE A 215 -4.29 21.58 -0.64
CA ILE A 215 -5.22 22.25 -1.56
C ILE A 215 -4.45 22.97 -2.66
N TRP A 216 -3.34 23.63 -2.32
CA TRP A 216 -2.52 24.35 -3.31
C TRP A 216 -1.84 23.38 -4.26
N TYR A 217 -1.32 22.25 -3.76
CA TYR A 217 -0.79 21.18 -4.61
C TYR A 217 -1.86 20.62 -5.55
N TYR A 218 -3.09 20.41 -5.05
CA TYR A 218 -4.21 19.94 -5.87
C TYR A 218 -4.64 20.96 -6.92
N LEU A 219 -4.79 22.23 -6.54
CA LEU A 219 -5.15 23.31 -7.45
C LEU A 219 -4.11 23.46 -8.55
N ALA A 220 -2.82 23.50 -8.20
CA ALA A 220 -1.74 23.54 -9.19
C ALA A 220 -1.80 22.33 -10.14
N THR A 221 -2.00 21.13 -9.59
CA THR A 221 -2.13 19.90 -10.39
C THR A 221 -3.27 19.99 -11.40
N VAL A 222 -4.46 20.38 -10.96
CA VAL A 222 -5.65 20.50 -11.81
C VAL A 222 -5.47 21.60 -12.86
N LEU A 223 -4.93 22.76 -12.49
CA LEU A 223 -4.70 23.86 -13.43
C LEU A 223 -3.71 23.46 -14.52
N ILE A 224 -2.60 22.80 -14.18
CA ILE A 224 -1.62 22.36 -15.18
C ILE A 224 -2.20 21.24 -16.05
N MET A 225 -3.01 20.33 -15.49
CA MET A 225 -3.67 19.30 -16.30
C MET A 225 -4.73 19.88 -17.26
N LEU A 226 -5.45 20.94 -16.86
CA LEU A 226 -6.53 21.53 -17.66
C LEU A 226 -6.01 22.49 -18.75
N PHE A 227 -4.98 23.27 -18.43
CA PHE A 227 -4.46 24.32 -19.32
C PHE A 227 -3.09 23.97 -19.92
N GLY A 228 -2.46 22.87 -19.51
CA GLY A 228 -1.19 22.41 -20.05
C GLY A 228 -1.34 21.89 -21.49
N SER A 229 -0.32 22.14 -22.32
CA SER A 229 -0.26 21.58 -23.66
C SER A 229 0.03 20.07 -23.63
N ALA A 230 -0.24 19.37 -24.72
CA ALA A 230 0.11 17.96 -24.88
C ALA A 230 1.60 17.70 -24.60
N ALA A 231 2.48 18.59 -25.08
CA ALA A 231 3.92 18.50 -24.82
C ALA A 231 4.26 18.54 -23.32
N VAL A 232 3.53 19.31 -22.50
CA VAL A 232 3.72 19.33 -21.04
C VAL A 232 3.24 18.01 -20.43
N MET A 233 2.12 17.46 -20.93
CA MET A 233 1.57 16.19 -20.46
C MET A 233 2.44 14.97 -20.84
N ASP A 234 3.19 15.04 -21.93
CA ASP A 234 4.13 13.99 -22.34
C ASP A 234 5.52 14.13 -21.69
N SER A 235 5.78 15.25 -21.03
CA SER A 235 7.04 15.51 -20.33
C SER A 235 7.12 14.85 -18.95
N PHE A 236 8.29 14.98 -18.29
CA PHE A 236 8.47 14.63 -16.89
C PHE A 236 7.42 15.27 -15.97
N VAL A 237 7.02 16.52 -16.23
CA VAL A 237 5.99 17.22 -15.45
C VAL A 237 4.66 16.47 -15.54
N GLY A 238 4.25 16.06 -16.74
CA GLY A 238 3.05 15.24 -16.93
C GLY A 238 3.10 13.94 -16.14
N THR A 239 4.26 13.26 -16.12
CA THR A 239 4.44 12.04 -15.31
C THR A 239 4.32 12.33 -13.80
N VAL A 240 4.89 13.43 -13.31
CA VAL A 240 4.69 13.83 -11.90
C VAL A 240 3.20 14.06 -11.60
N LEU A 241 2.50 14.77 -12.48
CA LEU A 241 1.07 15.07 -12.32
C LEU A 241 0.21 13.79 -12.33
N LEU A 242 0.49 12.84 -13.24
CA LEU A 242 -0.21 11.55 -13.32
C LEU A 242 -0.08 10.71 -12.04
N ASN A 243 1.01 10.86 -11.29
CA ASN A 243 1.21 10.17 -10.02
C ASN A 243 0.71 10.98 -8.82
N LEU A 244 0.90 12.31 -8.84
CA LEU A 244 0.51 13.20 -7.75
C LEU A 244 -1.01 13.32 -7.63
N SER A 245 -1.73 13.41 -8.75
CA SER A 245 -3.18 13.52 -8.78
C SER A 245 -3.88 12.38 -8.00
N PRO A 246 -3.63 11.07 -8.29
CA PRO A 246 -4.25 10.00 -7.54
C PRO A 246 -3.80 9.93 -6.06
N LEU A 247 -2.56 10.33 -5.73
CA LEU A 247 -2.13 10.46 -4.33
C LEU A 247 -2.94 11.50 -3.57
N LEU A 248 -3.11 12.70 -4.15
CA LEU A 248 -3.90 13.77 -3.53
C LEU A 248 -5.36 13.34 -3.36
N ASN A 249 -5.94 12.69 -4.38
CA ASN A 249 -7.30 12.15 -4.30
C ASN A 249 -7.42 11.12 -3.17
N PHE A 250 -6.46 10.22 -3.01
CA PHE A 250 -6.43 9.25 -1.91
C PHE A 250 -6.37 9.94 -0.53
N LEU A 251 -5.54 10.97 -0.39
CA LEU A 251 -5.46 11.78 0.82
C LEU A 251 -6.79 12.50 1.12
N PHE A 252 -7.43 13.10 0.14
CA PHE A 252 -8.74 13.73 0.33
C PHE A 252 -9.84 12.72 0.66
N MET A 253 -9.76 11.48 0.16
CA MET A 253 -10.66 10.40 0.59
C MET A 253 -10.48 10.07 2.08
N ILE A 254 -9.24 10.02 2.58
CA ILE A 254 -8.97 9.84 4.03
C ILE A 254 -9.56 11.02 4.82
N GLN A 255 -9.42 12.25 4.33
CA GLN A 255 -9.98 13.42 4.98
C GLN A 255 -11.52 13.40 4.98
N ALA A 256 -12.15 13.04 3.87
CA ALA A 256 -13.60 12.89 3.78
C ALA A 256 -14.11 11.84 4.78
N ALA A 257 -13.43 10.69 4.86
CA ALA A 257 -13.71 9.66 5.86
C ALA A 257 -13.60 10.21 7.30
N SER A 258 -12.52 10.95 7.60
CA SER A 258 -12.36 11.64 8.88
C SER A 258 -13.53 12.58 9.18
N PHE A 259 -13.94 13.38 8.20
CA PHE A 259 -15.04 14.32 8.36
C PHE A 259 -16.37 13.62 8.59
N PHE A 260 -16.66 12.52 7.89
CA PHE A 260 -17.89 11.74 8.11
C PHE A 260 -17.95 11.17 9.53
N PHE A 261 -16.83 10.63 10.05
CA PHE A 261 -16.77 10.18 11.44
C PHE A 261 -16.89 11.32 12.44
N PHE A 262 -16.32 12.48 12.15
CA PHE A 262 -16.52 13.69 12.95
C PHE A 262 -17.99 14.12 12.98
N LEU A 263 -18.63 14.19 11.82
CA LEU A 263 -20.04 14.58 11.70
C LEU A 263 -20.95 13.59 12.44
N ALA A 264 -20.71 12.29 12.26
CA ALA A 264 -21.44 11.25 12.95
C ALA A 264 -21.31 11.37 14.47
N TYR A 265 -20.09 11.62 14.97
CA TYR A 265 -19.87 11.84 16.40
C TYR A 265 -20.61 13.08 16.92
N GLN A 266 -20.50 14.21 16.22
CA GLN A 266 -21.15 15.45 16.62
C GLN A 266 -22.68 15.35 16.57
N LYS A 267 -23.23 14.71 15.55
CA LYS A 267 -24.68 14.55 15.38
C LYS A 267 -25.25 13.32 16.12
N LYS A 268 -24.42 12.56 16.84
CA LYS A 268 -24.78 11.29 17.52
C LYS A 268 -25.43 10.27 16.56
N TRP A 269 -24.93 10.18 15.34
CA TRP A 269 -25.36 9.19 14.36
C TRP A 269 -24.88 7.78 14.72
N ASN A 270 -25.58 6.76 14.22
CA ASN A 270 -25.13 5.38 14.30
C ASN A 270 -23.75 5.24 13.61
N PRO A 271 -22.74 4.60 14.23
CA PRO A 271 -21.42 4.37 13.64
C PRO A 271 -21.43 3.65 12.27
N ALA A 272 -22.51 2.95 11.93
CA ALA A 272 -22.68 2.36 10.60
C ALA A 272 -22.82 3.42 9.48
N ILE A 273 -23.38 4.59 9.78
CA ILE A 273 -23.60 5.66 8.80
C ILE A 273 -22.29 6.17 8.18
N PRO A 274 -21.28 6.60 8.95
CA PRO A 274 -20.01 7.04 8.34
C PRO A 274 -19.30 5.92 7.57
N VAL A 275 -19.46 4.65 7.97
CA VAL A 275 -18.93 3.51 7.21
C VAL A 275 -19.65 3.37 5.85
N LEU A 276 -20.98 3.45 5.84
CA LEU A 276 -21.76 3.43 4.60
C LEU A 276 -21.42 4.63 3.69
N LEU A 277 -21.19 5.82 4.24
CA LEU A 277 -20.75 6.99 3.46
C LEU A 277 -19.36 6.79 2.84
N ILE A 278 -18.45 6.13 3.55
CA ILE A 278 -17.12 5.78 3.01
C ILE A 278 -17.24 4.77 1.86
N ILE A 279 -18.10 3.76 2.00
CA ILE A 279 -18.36 2.79 0.94
C ILE A 279 -19.01 3.51 -0.26
N ALA A 280 -20.03 4.33 -0.03
CA ALA A 280 -20.70 5.11 -1.06
C ALA A 280 -19.73 6.06 -1.79
N MET A 281 -18.76 6.65 -1.09
CA MET A 281 -17.74 7.53 -1.67
C MET A 281 -16.86 6.82 -2.72
N LEU A 282 -16.74 5.49 -2.67
CA LEU A 282 -16.03 4.73 -3.71
C LEU A 282 -16.79 4.75 -5.05
N PHE A 283 -18.13 4.79 -5.01
CA PHE A 283 -19.01 4.72 -6.18
C PHE A 283 -19.61 6.08 -6.57
N ILE A 284 -19.59 7.06 -5.67
CA ILE A 284 -20.16 8.40 -5.87
C ILE A 284 -19.00 9.41 -5.84
N PRO A 285 -18.36 9.72 -6.99
CA PRO A 285 -17.20 10.61 -7.05
C PRO A 285 -17.38 11.97 -6.36
N PRO A 286 -18.56 12.64 -6.43
CA PRO A 286 -18.78 13.91 -5.74
C PRO A 286 -18.57 13.87 -4.23
N LEU A 287 -18.77 12.72 -3.56
CA LEU A 287 -18.56 12.61 -2.11
C LEU A 287 -17.11 12.85 -1.70
N LYS A 288 -16.14 12.62 -2.59
CA LYS A 288 -14.71 12.87 -2.33
C LYS A 288 -14.41 14.36 -2.12
N ILE A 289 -15.20 15.24 -2.75
CA ILE A 289 -15.05 16.70 -2.66
C ILE A 289 -15.25 17.18 -1.21
N VAL A 290 -16.01 16.45 -0.39
CA VAL A 290 -16.19 16.75 1.03
C VAL A 290 -14.84 16.83 1.75
N GLY A 291 -13.89 15.96 1.41
CA GLY A 291 -12.54 15.99 1.99
C GLY A 291 -11.77 17.24 1.62
N ILE A 292 -11.91 17.72 0.38
CA ILE A 292 -11.30 18.98 -0.08
C ILE A 292 -11.92 20.16 0.68
N LEU A 293 -13.27 20.20 0.77
CA LEU A 293 -14.00 21.26 1.45
C LEU A 293 -13.69 21.33 2.95
N ASP A 294 -13.52 20.18 3.63
CA ASP A 294 -13.16 20.12 5.05
C ASP A 294 -11.79 20.72 5.35
N ILE A 295 -10.86 20.69 4.38
CA ILE A 295 -9.54 21.35 4.53
C ILE A 295 -9.64 22.82 4.13
N ALA A 296 -10.40 23.12 3.08
CA ALA A 296 -10.47 24.45 2.47
C ALA A 296 -11.27 25.43 3.32
N MET A 297 -12.29 24.93 4.00
CA MET A 297 -13.18 25.71 4.84
C MET A 297 -13.16 25.19 6.28
N PRO A 298 -13.37 26.05 7.29
CA PRO A 298 -13.45 25.64 8.69
C PRO A 298 -14.81 24.96 9.02
N LEU A 299 -15.18 23.91 8.28
CA LEU A 299 -16.50 23.26 8.37
C LEU A 299 -16.77 22.72 9.78
N ARG A 300 -15.75 22.13 10.40
CA ARG A 300 -15.85 21.53 11.74
C ARG A 300 -16.11 22.59 12.81
N GLU A 301 -15.49 23.74 12.69
CA GLU A 301 -15.69 24.88 13.59
C GLU A 301 -17.09 25.49 13.40
N MET A 302 -17.60 25.56 12.17
CA MET A 302 -18.96 26.03 11.90
C MET A 302 -20.03 25.13 12.53
N ILE A 303 -19.87 23.81 12.40
CA ILE A 303 -20.81 22.82 12.95
C ILE A 303 -20.80 22.82 14.49
N THR A 304 -19.63 23.01 15.11
CA THR A 304 -19.50 23.07 16.58
C THR A 304 -20.06 24.36 17.17
N ARG A 305 -19.88 25.51 16.50
CA ARG A 305 -20.39 26.81 16.94
C ARG A 305 -21.90 26.93 16.85
N SER A 306 -22.54 26.37 15.84
CA SER A 306 -24.01 26.36 15.68
C SER A 306 -24.77 25.70 16.83
N ARG A 307 -24.08 25.00 17.75
CA ARG A 307 -24.67 24.24 18.85
C ARG A 307 -24.39 24.83 20.23
N ARG A 308 -23.66 25.95 20.32
CA ARG A 308 -23.57 26.80 21.50
C ARG A 308 -24.61 27.91 21.37
#